data_AF-A0A509LD75-F1
#
_entry.id   AF-A0A509LD75-F1
#
_cell.length_a   1.000
_cell.length_b   1.000
_cell.length_c   1.000
_cell.angle_alpha   90.00
_cell.angle_beta   90.00
_cell.angle_gamma   90.00
#
_symmetry.space_group_name_H-M   'P 1'
#
loop_
_entity.id
_entity.type
_entity.pdbx_description
1 polymer ?
#
loop_
_entity_poly.entity_id
_entity_poly.type
_entity_poly.pdbx_seq_one_letter_code
_entity_poly.pdbx_strand_id
1 'polypeptide(L)'
;MKKIVGVISLVLILIFTAATAAADLKKNKIAVLDFQIQGKKYQDADMGAIVAEWLITALVKDGRFDVVERRLLQKILTEHQLAMSGVVDNKSISELGQILGVKIIISGAVLHFQNIIEANARIIDVSNGSIIAAESVKSTSTAGLEALVIQMAQKIIKDFPLEGYIVMRKGDKVSIDLGKRAGVKVGMQFVVYKEGNIIKHPKTGEVLDVETLETGKVKITRVRKNIANANIDKEKNPGAIAYGQMVKSISRGPRPIGKYTTPSATASYGELAEFDPLIEEIRQMREANNPQWKTNYKMLFQKLKPVYARNPTSPEVFFYYAKGTAAGNDVGKANKYLAKAVYYNPKYLEAYEFQGDINYNYGLQTTSNRAKRKVAAIAQNAYESAAAISREIDYKAMMYYKIAKVNMDLSSNVVLADQYKQKAMSIAPDSEAAMLAGSL
;
A
#
# COMPACT_ATOMS: atom_id res chain seq x y z
N MET A 1 -5.38 -76.79 -2.15
CA MET A 1 -5.86 -75.62 -2.94
C MET A 1 -6.57 -74.53 -2.12
N LYS A 2 -6.64 -74.59 -0.77
CA LYS A 2 -7.31 -73.55 0.06
C LYS A 2 -6.40 -72.53 0.74
N LYS A 3 -5.06 -72.64 0.61
CA LYS A 3 -4.09 -71.74 1.28
C LYS A 3 -3.45 -70.67 0.37
N ILE A 4 -3.69 -70.72 -0.94
CA ILE A 4 -3.12 -69.76 -1.91
C ILE A 4 -4.09 -68.60 -2.20
N VAL A 5 -5.39 -68.80 -1.97
CA VAL A 5 -6.43 -67.76 -2.20
C VAL A 5 -6.42 -66.68 -1.10
N GLY A 6 -5.93 -67.00 0.11
CA GLY A 6 -5.89 -66.05 1.23
C GLY A 6 -4.78 -64.99 1.13
N VAL A 7 -3.66 -65.29 0.45
CA VAL A 7 -2.53 -64.35 0.33
C VAL A 7 -2.74 -63.35 -0.81
N ILE A 8 -3.50 -63.72 -1.84
CA ILE A 8 -3.83 -62.81 -2.95
C ILE A 8 -4.95 -61.83 -2.57
N SER A 9 -5.87 -62.21 -1.67
CA SER A 9 -6.88 -61.27 -1.14
C SER A 9 -6.31 -60.26 -0.13
N LEU A 10 -5.22 -60.57 0.58
CA LEU A 10 -4.61 -59.62 1.53
C LEU A 10 -3.75 -58.56 0.82
N VAL A 11 -3.17 -58.90 -0.34
CA VAL A 11 -2.37 -57.96 -1.15
C VAL A 11 -3.27 -57.03 -1.99
N LEU A 12 -4.49 -57.45 -2.35
CA LEU A 12 -5.43 -56.59 -3.09
C LEU A 12 -6.15 -55.54 -2.23
N ILE A 13 -6.22 -55.73 -0.90
CA ILE A 13 -6.84 -54.76 0.02
C ILE A 13 -5.85 -53.68 0.49
N LEU A 14 -4.54 -53.87 0.29
CA LEU A 14 -3.51 -52.89 0.61
C LEU A 14 -3.24 -51.86 -0.50
N ILE A 15 -3.95 -51.93 -1.63
CA ILE A 15 -3.72 -51.06 -2.82
C ILE A 15 -4.74 -49.90 -2.91
N PHE A 16 -5.74 -49.82 -2.02
CA PHE A 16 -6.84 -48.84 -2.17
C PHE A 16 -7.12 -47.91 -0.99
N THR A 17 -6.10 -47.56 -0.21
CA THR A 17 -6.11 -46.31 0.56
C THR A 17 -4.91 -45.47 0.18
N ALA A 18 -4.84 -45.05 -1.08
CA ALA A 18 -4.31 -43.72 -1.35
C ALA A 18 -5.28 -42.76 -0.64
N ALA A 19 -5.00 -42.49 0.64
CA ALA A 19 -5.49 -41.30 1.29
C ALA A 19 -5.09 -40.18 0.35
N THR A 20 -6.06 -39.72 -0.44
CA THR A 20 -5.93 -38.48 -1.17
C THR A 20 -5.80 -37.46 -0.06
N ALA A 21 -4.55 -37.15 0.29
CA ALA A 21 -4.22 -35.89 0.92
C ALA A 21 -4.67 -34.84 -0.10
N ALA A 22 -5.96 -34.52 -0.06
CA ALA A 22 -6.50 -33.33 -0.66
C ALA A 22 -5.74 -32.21 0.06
N ALA A 23 -4.65 -31.76 -0.57
CA ALA A 23 -3.93 -30.58 -0.13
C ALA A 23 -5.00 -29.51 0.12
N ASP A 24 -5.10 -29.06 1.38
CA ASP A 24 -6.16 -28.19 1.84
C ASP A 24 -5.92 -26.80 1.23
N LEU A 25 -6.33 -26.65 -0.04
CA LEU A 25 -6.21 -25.45 -0.85
C LEU A 25 -7.29 -24.46 -0.43
N LYS A 26 -7.23 -24.06 0.84
CA LYS A 26 -8.15 -23.13 1.46
C LYS A 26 -7.39 -21.84 1.76
N LYS A 27 -7.98 -20.71 1.36
CA LYS A 27 -7.50 -19.40 1.79
C LYS A 27 -7.45 -19.36 3.30
N ASN A 28 -6.50 -18.63 3.86
CA ASN A 28 -6.49 -18.36 5.29
C ASN A 28 -7.80 -17.64 5.65
N LYS A 29 -8.63 -18.30 6.45
CA LYS A 29 -9.87 -17.72 6.96
C LYS A 29 -9.52 -16.80 8.12
N ILE A 30 -9.87 -15.52 8.01
CA ILE A 30 -9.48 -14.48 8.97
C ILE A 30 -10.68 -13.69 9.44
N ALA A 31 -10.66 -13.28 10.70
CA ALA A 31 -11.63 -12.33 11.24
C ALA A 31 -10.95 -10.98 11.52
N VAL A 32 -11.65 -9.88 11.25
CA VAL A 32 -11.21 -8.53 11.61
C VAL A 32 -12.23 -7.97 12.58
N LEU A 33 -11.78 -7.66 13.80
CA LEU A 33 -12.62 -7.03 14.82
C LEU A 33 -12.68 -5.52 14.60
N ASP A 34 -13.74 -4.90 15.13
CA ASP A 34 -13.84 -3.44 15.18
C ASP A 34 -12.68 -2.89 16.03
N PHE A 35 -12.06 -1.81 15.56
CA PHE A 35 -10.93 -1.21 16.26
C PHE A 35 -11.46 -0.40 17.46
N GLN A 36 -10.79 -0.47 18.60
CA GLN A 36 -11.14 0.39 19.74
C GLN A 36 -10.84 1.85 19.44
N ILE A 37 -11.63 2.78 19.95
CA ILE A 37 -11.28 4.21 19.91
C ILE A 37 -10.69 4.59 21.27
N GLN A 38 -9.51 5.24 21.27
CA GLN A 38 -8.81 5.68 22.48
C GLN A 38 -8.35 7.14 22.32
N GLY A 39 -8.66 8.00 23.30
CA GLY A 39 -8.30 9.43 23.29
C GLY A 39 -9.48 10.35 23.64
N LYS A 40 -9.21 11.54 24.19
CA LYS A 40 -10.28 12.51 24.55
C LYS A 40 -10.76 13.27 23.31
N LYS A 41 -12.08 13.20 23.08
CA LYS A 41 -12.91 14.11 22.28
C LYS A 41 -12.80 14.01 20.74
N TYR A 42 -13.07 12.83 20.19
CA TYR A 42 -13.68 12.70 18.85
C TYR A 42 -14.92 11.81 18.95
N GLN A 43 -16.05 12.34 18.51
CA GLN A 43 -17.41 11.81 18.69
C GLN A 43 -17.92 10.95 17.52
N ASP A 44 -17.02 10.46 16.66
CA ASP A 44 -17.45 9.50 15.64
C ASP A 44 -17.32 8.10 16.23
N ALA A 45 -18.38 7.68 16.94
CA ALA A 45 -18.49 6.36 17.58
C ALA A 45 -18.14 5.20 16.61
N ASP A 46 -18.23 5.45 15.30
CA ASP A 46 -18.02 4.48 14.24
C ASP A 46 -16.59 4.46 13.64
N MET A 47 -15.63 5.28 14.10
CA MET A 47 -14.29 5.31 13.46
C MET A 47 -13.56 3.97 13.50
N GLY A 48 -13.69 3.25 14.62
CA GLY A 48 -13.13 1.91 14.76
C GLY A 48 -13.72 0.89 13.79
N ALA A 49 -15.03 0.97 13.58
CA ALA A 49 -15.80 0.19 12.63
C ALA A 49 -15.41 0.52 11.16
N ILE A 50 -15.21 1.80 10.86
CA ILE A 50 -14.81 2.27 9.53
C ILE A 50 -13.41 1.78 9.17
N VAL A 51 -12.45 1.86 10.10
CA VAL A 51 -11.10 1.33 9.89
C VAL A 51 -11.11 -0.18 9.64
N ALA A 52 -11.91 -0.92 10.41
CA ALA A 52 -12.10 -2.36 10.18
C ALA A 52 -12.67 -2.63 8.78
N GLU A 53 -13.66 -1.86 8.32
CA GLU A 53 -14.27 -2.02 7.00
C GLU A 53 -13.29 -1.76 5.85
N TRP A 54 -12.46 -0.72 5.95
CA TRP A 54 -11.40 -0.45 4.97
C TRP A 54 -10.37 -1.57 4.92
N LEU A 55 -9.99 -2.11 6.08
CA LEU A 55 -9.05 -3.23 6.18
C LEU A 55 -9.64 -4.51 5.59
N ILE A 56 -10.89 -4.86 5.93
CA ILE A 56 -11.64 -5.98 5.34
C ILE A 56 -11.69 -5.83 3.82
N THR A 57 -12.08 -4.65 3.32
CA THR A 57 -12.15 -4.37 1.88
C THR A 57 -10.80 -4.59 1.20
N ALA A 58 -9.70 -4.13 1.79
CA ALA A 58 -8.36 -4.31 1.24
C ALA A 58 -7.93 -5.79 1.20
N LEU A 59 -8.20 -6.55 2.27
CA LEU A 59 -7.91 -7.98 2.38
C LEU A 59 -8.72 -8.83 1.39
N VAL A 60 -10.02 -8.52 1.24
CA VAL A 60 -10.91 -9.18 0.25
C VAL A 60 -10.45 -8.87 -1.17
N LYS A 61 -10.11 -7.61 -1.48
CA LYS A 61 -9.61 -7.21 -2.81
C LYS A 61 -8.29 -7.89 -3.17
N ASP A 62 -7.45 -8.19 -2.18
CA ASP A 62 -6.25 -8.98 -2.43
C ASP A 62 -6.59 -10.42 -2.86
N GLY A 63 -7.66 -10.99 -2.31
CA GLY A 63 -8.22 -12.26 -2.75
C GLY A 63 -7.46 -13.49 -2.26
N ARG A 64 -6.48 -13.32 -1.37
CA ARG A 64 -5.74 -14.41 -0.69
C ARG A 64 -6.38 -14.87 0.61
N PHE A 65 -7.31 -14.09 1.15
CA PHE A 65 -7.99 -14.37 2.42
C PHE A 65 -9.46 -14.71 2.19
N ASP A 66 -10.00 -15.53 3.09
CA ASP A 66 -11.44 -15.72 3.27
C ASP A 66 -11.84 -14.93 4.52
N VAL A 67 -12.33 -13.71 4.33
CA VAL A 67 -12.58 -12.79 5.44
C VAL A 67 -14.00 -13.04 5.96
N VAL A 68 -14.13 -13.27 7.27
CA VAL A 68 -15.44 -13.44 7.90
C VAL A 68 -16.25 -12.16 7.75
N GLU A 69 -17.51 -12.30 7.35
CA GLU A 69 -18.43 -11.17 7.21
C GLU A 69 -18.66 -10.49 8.57
N ARG A 70 -18.54 -9.16 8.59
CA ARG A 70 -18.65 -8.35 9.80
C ARG A 70 -19.97 -8.54 10.53
N ARG A 71 -21.11 -8.64 9.82
CA ARG A 71 -22.42 -8.85 10.45
C ARG A 71 -22.52 -10.19 11.19
N LEU A 72 -21.89 -11.24 10.63
CA LEU A 72 -21.83 -12.54 11.28
C LEU A 72 -20.94 -12.47 12.54
N LEU A 73 -19.79 -11.79 12.47
CA LEU A 73 -18.93 -11.56 13.64
C LEU A 73 -19.70 -10.88 14.78
N GLN A 74 -20.40 -9.79 14.48
CA GLN A 74 -21.19 -9.02 15.46
C GLN A 74 -22.28 -9.88 16.11
N LYS A 75 -22.96 -10.72 15.33
CA LYS A 75 -23.96 -11.67 15.85
C LYS A 75 -23.33 -12.66 16.83
N ILE A 76 -22.22 -13.30 16.47
CA ILE A 76 -21.52 -14.28 17.31
C ILE A 76 -21.01 -13.63 18.60
N LEU A 77 -20.40 -12.44 18.52
CA LEU A 77 -19.92 -11.72 19.70
C LEU A 77 -21.06 -11.41 20.67
N THR A 78 -22.23 -11.03 20.16
CA THR A 78 -23.43 -10.76 20.96
C THR A 78 -24.01 -12.03 21.59
N GLU A 79 -24.16 -13.10 20.82
CA GLU A 79 -24.74 -14.38 21.27
C GLU A 79 -23.90 -15.04 22.37
N HIS A 80 -22.57 -14.97 22.25
CA HIS A 80 -21.64 -15.56 23.20
C HIS A 80 -21.19 -14.59 24.31
N GLN A 81 -21.76 -13.38 24.38
CA GLN A 81 -21.40 -12.34 25.35
C GLN A 81 -19.89 -12.06 25.39
N LEU A 82 -19.21 -12.23 24.25
CA LEU A 82 -17.78 -12.01 24.14
C LEU A 82 -17.49 -10.51 24.09
N ALA A 83 -16.41 -10.10 24.74
CA ALA A 83 -16.04 -8.69 24.80
C ALA A 83 -15.78 -8.14 23.39
N MET A 84 -16.64 -7.22 22.95
CA MET A 84 -16.50 -6.42 21.73
C MET A 84 -15.25 -5.55 21.71
N SER A 85 -14.54 -5.46 22.85
CA SER A 85 -13.66 -4.36 23.16
C SER A 85 -12.23 -4.52 22.64
N GLY A 86 -11.91 -5.25 21.56
CA GLY A 86 -10.58 -5.26 20.90
C GLY A 86 -9.33 -5.73 21.71
N VAL A 87 -9.35 -5.61 23.02
CA VAL A 87 -8.51 -6.25 24.04
C VAL A 87 -9.26 -7.51 24.43
N VAL A 88 -8.90 -8.61 23.79
CA VAL A 88 -9.54 -9.89 23.99
C VAL A 88 -8.54 -10.73 24.79
N ASP A 89 -8.99 -11.37 25.87
CA ASP A 89 -8.17 -12.33 26.59
C ASP A 89 -7.97 -13.60 25.74
N ASN A 90 -6.92 -14.38 26.02
CA ASN A 90 -6.59 -15.56 25.22
C ASN A 90 -7.77 -16.56 25.14
N LYS A 91 -8.58 -16.64 26.20
CA LYS A 91 -9.73 -17.55 26.27
C LYS A 91 -10.82 -17.17 25.26
N SER A 92 -11.18 -15.89 25.20
CA SER A 92 -12.18 -15.38 24.27
C SER A 92 -11.69 -15.42 22.81
N ILE A 93 -10.39 -15.25 22.57
CA ILE A 93 -9.76 -15.41 21.23
C ILE A 93 -9.93 -16.84 20.70
N SER A 94 -9.63 -17.85 21.53
CA SER A 94 -9.73 -19.25 21.14
C SER A 94 -11.18 -19.68 20.91
N GLU A 95 -12.11 -19.27 21.77
CA GLU A 95 -13.55 -19.56 21.59
C GLU A 95 -14.09 -18.92 20.30
N LEU A 96 -13.80 -17.64 20.10
CA LEU A 96 -14.21 -16.91 18.89
C LEU A 96 -13.63 -17.56 17.63
N GLY A 97 -12.36 -17.96 17.66
CA GLY A 97 -11.73 -18.62 16.54
C GLY A 97 -12.28 -20.02 16.23
N GLN A 98 -12.67 -20.79 17.25
CA GLN A 98 -13.34 -22.08 17.09
C GLN A 98 -14.72 -21.92 16.44
N ILE A 99 -15.54 -20.99 16.94
CA ILE A 99 -16.89 -20.73 16.41
C ILE A 99 -16.83 -20.27 14.95
N LEU A 100 -15.91 -19.36 14.64
CA LEU A 100 -15.78 -18.79 13.30
C LEU A 100 -14.98 -19.67 12.35
N GLY A 101 -14.27 -20.68 12.86
CA GLY A 101 -13.33 -21.52 12.12
C GLY A 101 -12.17 -20.70 11.52
N VAL A 102 -11.66 -19.71 12.26
CA VAL A 102 -10.52 -18.88 11.86
C VAL A 102 -9.30 -19.24 12.70
N LYS A 103 -8.12 -19.21 12.06
CA LYS A 103 -6.84 -19.39 12.75
C LYS A 103 -6.19 -18.07 13.13
N ILE A 104 -6.65 -16.98 12.52
CA ILE A 104 -6.11 -15.64 12.68
C ILE A 104 -7.24 -14.66 12.96
N ILE A 105 -7.01 -13.80 13.95
CA ILE A 105 -7.85 -12.65 14.26
C ILE A 105 -7.01 -11.39 14.15
N ILE A 106 -7.55 -10.35 13.53
CA ILE A 106 -6.96 -9.02 13.51
C ILE A 106 -7.79 -8.12 14.41
N SER A 107 -7.14 -7.49 15.40
CA SER A 107 -7.77 -6.52 16.29
C SER A 107 -6.89 -5.27 16.43
N GLY A 108 -7.39 -4.19 16.99
CA GLY A 108 -6.63 -2.95 16.99
C GLY A 108 -7.28 -1.80 17.74
N ALA A 109 -6.62 -0.65 17.68
CA ALA A 109 -7.12 0.61 18.22
C ALA A 109 -6.81 1.78 17.27
N VAL A 110 -7.76 2.72 17.20
CA VAL A 110 -7.60 4.07 16.64
C VAL A 110 -7.37 5.00 17.81
N LEU A 111 -6.12 5.44 17.94
CA LEU A 111 -5.67 6.41 18.91
C LEU A 111 -5.83 7.82 18.34
N HIS A 112 -6.40 8.70 19.13
CA HIS A 112 -6.47 10.11 18.80
C HIS A 112 -5.74 10.94 19.85
N PHE A 113 -4.66 11.61 19.42
CA PHE A 113 -3.86 12.47 20.29
C PHE A 113 -3.53 13.78 19.58
N GLN A 114 -4.05 14.89 20.12
CA GLN A 114 -3.96 16.22 19.53
C GLN A 114 -4.47 16.26 18.09
N ASN A 115 -3.59 16.37 17.10
CA ASN A 115 -3.95 16.40 15.67
C ASN A 115 -3.49 15.11 14.95
N ILE A 116 -3.14 14.05 15.69
CA ILE A 116 -2.65 12.79 15.13
C ILE A 116 -3.70 11.71 15.42
N ILE A 117 -4.15 11.07 14.34
CA ILE A 117 -4.91 9.82 14.37
C ILE A 117 -3.94 8.69 14.05
N GLU A 118 -3.79 7.74 14.96
CA GLU A 118 -2.95 6.56 14.79
C GLU A 118 -3.82 5.31 14.81
N ALA A 119 -3.84 4.54 13.73
CA ALA A 119 -4.46 3.22 13.73
C ALA A 119 -3.39 2.16 13.96
N ASN A 120 -3.62 1.29 14.94
CA ASN A 120 -2.77 0.17 15.30
C ASN A 120 -3.54 -1.13 15.12
N ALA A 121 -3.00 -2.07 14.36
CA ALA A 121 -3.51 -3.41 14.19
C ALA A 121 -2.55 -4.43 14.80
N ARG A 122 -3.12 -5.50 15.35
CA ARG A 122 -2.43 -6.67 15.89
C ARG A 122 -3.00 -7.89 15.20
N ILE A 123 -2.10 -8.77 14.76
CA ILE A 123 -2.42 -10.04 14.15
C ILE A 123 -2.21 -11.10 15.23
N ILE A 124 -3.25 -11.88 15.51
CA ILE A 124 -3.31 -12.80 16.64
C ILE A 124 -3.49 -14.22 16.11
N ASP A 125 -2.63 -15.15 16.54
CA ASP A 125 -2.81 -16.59 16.34
C ASP A 125 -3.83 -17.10 17.36
N VAL A 126 -4.94 -17.64 16.86
CA VAL A 126 -6.05 -18.14 17.69
C VAL A 126 -5.66 -19.34 18.55
N SER A 127 -4.71 -20.14 18.07
CA SER A 127 -4.34 -21.43 18.66
C SER A 127 -3.66 -21.24 20.01
N ASN A 128 -2.90 -20.15 20.17
CA ASN A 128 -2.13 -19.85 21.38
C ASN A 128 -2.36 -18.42 21.93
N GLY A 129 -3.17 -17.60 21.26
CA GLY A 129 -3.46 -16.21 21.64
C GLY A 129 -2.29 -15.23 21.43
N SER A 130 -1.19 -15.67 20.81
CA SER A 130 0.00 -14.83 20.64
C SER A 130 -0.18 -13.79 19.54
N ILE A 131 0.43 -12.62 19.73
CA ILE A 131 0.51 -11.60 18.69
C ILE A 131 1.67 -11.98 17.77
N ILE A 132 1.35 -12.36 16.53
CA ILE A 132 2.34 -12.77 15.54
C ILE A 132 2.95 -11.58 14.78
N ALA A 133 2.21 -10.46 14.71
CA ALA A 133 2.68 -9.21 14.14
C ALA A 133 1.79 -8.04 14.58
N ALA A 134 2.34 -6.83 14.50
CA ALA A 134 1.60 -5.60 14.76
C ALA A 134 2.03 -4.52 13.77
N GLU A 135 1.06 -3.72 13.33
CA GLU A 135 1.26 -2.65 12.36
C GLU A 135 0.61 -1.36 12.84
N SER A 136 1.28 -0.23 12.60
CA SER A 136 0.79 1.09 12.98
C SER A 136 0.87 2.04 11.80
N VAL A 137 -0.12 2.92 11.68
CA VAL A 137 -0.09 4.04 10.73
C VAL A 137 -0.59 5.30 11.39
N LYS A 138 0.04 6.44 11.07
CA LYS A 138 -0.26 7.74 11.67
C LYS A 138 -0.66 8.73 10.60
N SER A 139 -1.77 9.42 10.82
CA SER A 139 -2.30 10.47 9.96
C SER A 139 -2.62 11.72 10.75
N THR A 140 -2.65 12.86 10.09
CA THR A 140 -3.18 14.11 10.65
C THR A 140 -4.60 14.43 10.17
N SER A 141 -5.20 13.57 9.34
CA SER A 141 -6.57 13.71 8.84
C SER A 141 -7.27 12.37 8.66
N THR A 142 -8.60 12.35 8.69
CA THR A 142 -9.41 11.15 8.45
C THR A 142 -9.29 10.65 7.00
N ALA A 143 -9.20 11.54 6.01
CA ALA A 143 -8.98 11.18 4.61
C ALA A 143 -7.59 10.55 4.37
N GLY A 144 -6.56 11.01 5.09
CA GLY A 144 -5.25 10.39 5.07
C GLY A 144 -5.23 9.01 5.74
N LEU A 145 -6.11 8.78 6.73
CA LEU A 145 -6.20 7.51 7.44
C LEU A 145 -6.64 6.35 6.54
N GLU A 146 -7.59 6.55 5.62
CA GLU A 146 -8.05 5.49 4.69
C GLU A 146 -6.88 4.95 3.85
N ALA A 147 -6.12 5.84 3.22
CA ALA A 147 -4.96 5.46 2.40
C ALA A 147 -3.90 4.73 3.23
N LEU A 148 -3.72 5.14 4.48
CA LEU A 148 -2.79 4.52 5.41
C LEU A 148 -3.27 3.15 5.91
N VAL A 149 -4.57 2.96 6.15
CA VAL A 149 -5.14 1.65 6.49
C VAL A 149 -4.98 0.67 5.31
N ILE A 150 -5.08 1.14 4.07
CA ILE A 150 -4.76 0.31 2.89
C ILE A 150 -3.27 -0.09 2.90
N GLN A 151 -2.36 0.81 3.28
CA GLN A 151 -0.93 0.48 3.42
C GLN A 151 -0.69 -0.52 4.56
N MET A 152 -1.37 -0.34 5.71
CA MET A 152 -1.35 -1.30 6.81
C MET A 152 -1.80 -2.69 6.33
N ALA A 153 -2.90 -2.76 5.58
CA ALA A 153 -3.36 -4.00 4.99
C ALA A 153 -2.26 -4.65 4.14
N GLN A 154 -1.56 -3.89 3.29
CA GLN A 154 -0.46 -4.44 2.46
C GLN A 154 0.68 -5.03 3.29
N LYS A 155 0.98 -4.45 4.45
CA LYS A 155 1.99 -4.99 5.37
C LYS A 155 1.51 -6.28 6.04
N ILE A 156 0.28 -6.29 6.58
CA ILE A 156 -0.38 -7.50 7.11
C ILE A 156 -0.36 -8.63 6.06
N ILE A 157 -0.74 -8.29 4.83
CA ILE A 157 -0.77 -9.17 3.66
C ILE A 157 0.62 -9.78 3.35
N LYS A 158 1.71 -9.08 3.68
CA LYS A 158 3.09 -9.57 3.49
C LYS A 158 3.49 -10.59 4.55
N ASP A 159 2.90 -10.54 5.73
CA ASP A 159 3.17 -11.49 6.83
C ASP A 159 2.56 -12.88 6.58
N PHE A 160 1.68 -12.99 5.56
CA PHE A 160 1.09 -14.25 5.10
C PHE A 160 1.60 -14.65 3.70
N PRO A 161 2.82 -15.21 3.59
CA PRO A 161 3.29 -15.74 2.31
C PRO A 161 2.45 -16.94 1.88
N LEU A 162 2.26 -17.11 0.57
CA LEU A 162 1.70 -18.34 0.02
C LEU A 162 2.79 -19.41 -0.03
N GLU A 163 2.50 -20.58 0.52
CA GLU A 163 3.39 -21.72 0.55
C GLU A 163 2.74 -22.93 -0.13
N GLY A 164 3.53 -23.71 -0.86
CA GLY A 164 3.05 -24.86 -1.63
C GLY A 164 4.20 -25.67 -2.19
N TYR A 165 3.95 -26.47 -3.23
CA TYR A 165 4.91 -27.40 -3.82
C TYR A 165 4.98 -27.30 -5.35
N ILE A 166 6.17 -27.60 -5.90
CA ILE A 166 6.34 -27.89 -7.32
C ILE A 166 5.72 -29.26 -7.62
N VAL A 167 4.64 -29.28 -8.40
CA VAL A 167 3.92 -30.50 -8.77
C VAL A 167 4.23 -31.00 -10.19
N MET A 168 5.00 -30.24 -10.97
CA MET A 168 5.44 -30.69 -12.31
C MET A 168 6.62 -29.84 -12.78
N ARG A 169 7.57 -30.46 -13.48
CA ARG A 169 8.60 -29.77 -14.28
C ARG A 169 8.63 -30.33 -15.70
N LYS A 170 8.70 -29.45 -16.71
CA LYS A 170 8.96 -29.79 -18.11
C LYS A 170 9.90 -28.72 -18.70
N GLY A 171 11.19 -29.04 -18.77
CA GLY A 171 12.21 -28.09 -19.21
C GLY A 171 12.33 -26.88 -18.27
N ASP A 172 12.09 -25.70 -18.81
CA ASP A 172 12.10 -24.39 -18.15
C ASP A 172 10.75 -24.01 -17.49
N LYS A 173 9.73 -24.85 -17.65
CA LYS A 173 8.40 -24.63 -17.10
C LYS A 173 8.15 -25.54 -15.91
N VAL A 174 7.56 -24.97 -14.87
CA VAL A 174 7.08 -25.70 -13.71
C VAL A 174 5.61 -25.41 -13.45
N SER A 175 4.98 -26.26 -12.65
CA SER A 175 3.67 -25.98 -12.07
C SER A 175 3.71 -26.11 -10.57
N ILE A 176 3.01 -25.22 -9.88
CA ILE A 176 2.81 -25.28 -8.43
C ILE A 176 1.37 -25.68 -8.12
N ASP A 177 1.16 -26.31 -6.98
CA ASP A 177 -0.17 -26.66 -6.43
C ASP A 177 -0.98 -25.46 -5.94
N LEU A 178 -0.54 -24.23 -6.21
CA LEU A 178 -1.26 -23.01 -5.87
C LEU A 178 -1.92 -22.41 -7.11
N GLY A 179 -3.25 -22.21 -7.05
CA GLY A 179 -4.06 -21.66 -8.14
C GLY A 179 -4.84 -20.40 -7.75
N LYS A 180 -5.88 -20.08 -8.56
CA LYS A 180 -6.80 -18.96 -8.29
C LYS A 180 -7.43 -19.05 -6.90
N ARG A 181 -7.72 -20.27 -6.41
CA ARG A 181 -8.31 -20.48 -5.07
C ARG A 181 -7.38 -20.04 -3.94
N ALA A 182 -6.08 -20.25 -4.08
CA ALA A 182 -5.07 -19.79 -3.14
C ALA A 182 -4.73 -18.29 -3.31
N GLY A 183 -5.36 -17.60 -4.28
CA GLY A 183 -5.10 -16.19 -4.57
C GLY A 183 -3.85 -15.94 -5.41
N VAL A 184 -3.32 -16.96 -6.10
CA VAL A 184 -2.22 -16.78 -7.06
C VAL A 184 -2.65 -15.92 -8.24
N LYS A 185 -1.79 -14.99 -8.64
CA LYS A 185 -1.99 -14.08 -9.79
C LYS A 185 -0.82 -14.20 -10.76
N VAL A 186 -1.08 -13.97 -12.05
CA VAL A 186 -0.03 -13.92 -13.08
C VAL A 186 0.99 -12.85 -12.72
N GLY A 187 2.26 -13.16 -12.86
CA GLY A 187 3.38 -12.28 -12.52
C GLY A 187 3.88 -12.38 -11.08
N MET A 188 3.19 -13.10 -10.20
CA MET A 188 3.73 -13.46 -8.88
C MET A 188 5.04 -14.25 -9.03
N GLN A 189 5.95 -14.08 -8.08
CA GLN A 189 7.20 -14.83 -8.03
C GLN A 189 7.26 -15.68 -6.76
N PHE A 190 7.90 -16.84 -6.87
CA PHE A 190 8.11 -17.75 -5.76
C PHE A 190 9.59 -18.11 -5.68
N VAL A 191 10.13 -18.14 -4.45
CA VAL A 191 11.39 -18.85 -4.18
C VAL A 191 11.05 -20.33 -4.14
N VAL A 192 11.88 -21.14 -4.78
CA VAL A 192 11.85 -22.59 -4.68
C VAL A 192 12.99 -23.02 -3.75
N TYR A 193 12.69 -23.93 -2.83
CA TYR A 193 13.65 -24.42 -1.86
C TYR A 193 13.37 -25.89 -1.50
N LYS A 194 14.37 -26.54 -0.93
CA LYS A 194 14.24 -27.86 -0.31
C LYS A 194 14.71 -27.80 1.12
N GLU A 195 14.18 -28.67 1.95
CA GLU A 195 14.70 -28.90 3.30
C GLU A 195 16.11 -29.50 3.22
N GLY A 196 16.99 -28.97 4.07
CA GLY A 196 18.37 -29.37 4.26
C GLY A 196 18.52 -30.08 5.59
N ASN A 197 19.54 -29.71 6.37
CA ASN A 197 19.79 -30.35 7.65
C ASN A 197 18.80 -29.89 8.73
N ILE A 198 18.37 -30.84 9.56
CA ILE A 198 17.58 -30.56 10.76
C ILE A 198 18.52 -30.02 11.84
N ILE A 199 18.26 -28.81 12.32
CA ILE A 199 18.99 -28.18 13.41
C ILE A 199 18.29 -28.59 14.72
N LYS A 200 18.99 -29.31 15.58
CA LYS A 200 18.44 -29.80 16.86
C LYS A 200 19.14 -29.16 18.04
N HIS A 201 18.41 -28.96 19.12
CA HIS A 201 19.01 -28.56 20.39
C HIS A 201 19.85 -29.72 20.94
N PRO A 202 21.15 -29.51 21.23
CA PRO A 202 22.09 -30.61 21.51
C PRO A 202 21.79 -31.37 22.80
N LYS A 203 21.00 -30.79 23.72
CA LYS A 203 20.66 -31.41 25.02
C LYS A 203 19.28 -32.05 25.06
N THR A 204 18.31 -31.50 24.33
CA THR A 204 16.90 -31.95 24.39
C THR A 204 16.53 -32.82 23.18
N GLY A 205 17.31 -32.78 22.10
CA GLY A 205 16.98 -33.45 20.84
C GLY A 205 15.83 -32.81 20.08
N GLU A 206 15.27 -31.72 20.61
CA GLU A 206 14.19 -30.95 19.99
C GLU A 206 14.65 -30.37 18.66
N VAL A 207 13.81 -30.48 17.64
CA VAL A 207 14.04 -29.84 16.33
C VAL A 207 13.78 -28.35 16.48
N LEU A 208 14.84 -27.55 16.39
CA LEU A 208 14.77 -26.10 16.49
C LEU A 208 14.43 -25.46 15.16
N ASP A 209 15.00 -25.98 14.07
CA ASP A 209 14.78 -25.46 12.73
C ASP A 209 15.15 -26.51 11.67
N VAL A 210 14.72 -26.29 10.43
CA VAL A 210 15.12 -27.08 9.27
C VAL A 210 15.76 -26.12 8.27
N GLU A 211 17.04 -26.37 7.95
CA GLU A 211 17.79 -25.55 7.01
C GLU A 211 17.03 -25.47 5.67
N THR A 212 16.76 -24.27 5.16
CA THR A 212 16.10 -24.10 3.86
C THR A 212 17.12 -23.81 2.77
N LEU A 213 17.31 -24.76 1.85
CA LEU A 213 18.23 -24.62 0.73
C LEU A 213 17.49 -24.07 -0.49
N GLU A 214 17.62 -22.77 -0.78
CA GLU A 214 17.08 -22.16 -2.01
C GLU A 214 17.66 -22.87 -3.24
N THR A 215 16.79 -23.31 -4.15
CA THR A 215 17.17 -23.97 -5.42
C THR A 215 16.95 -23.07 -6.63
N GLY A 216 16.05 -22.08 -6.51
CA GLY A 216 15.87 -21.05 -7.53
C GLY A 216 14.62 -20.19 -7.33
N LYS A 217 14.19 -19.53 -8.40
CA LYS A 217 13.02 -18.64 -8.42
C LYS A 217 12.18 -18.90 -9.66
N VAL A 218 10.87 -18.85 -9.50
CA VAL A 218 9.90 -19.07 -10.59
C VAL A 218 8.92 -17.90 -10.66
N LYS A 219 8.45 -17.59 -11.87
CA LYS A 219 7.47 -16.51 -12.12
C LYS A 219 6.22 -17.08 -12.76
N ILE A 220 5.07 -16.81 -12.16
CA ILE A 220 3.77 -17.30 -12.62
C ILE A 220 3.42 -16.70 -13.98
N THR A 221 3.14 -17.55 -14.96
CA THR A 221 2.75 -17.17 -16.33
C THR A 221 1.27 -17.45 -16.60
N ARG A 222 0.68 -18.47 -15.97
CA ARG A 222 -0.73 -18.81 -16.14
C ARG A 222 -1.31 -19.39 -14.85
N VAL A 223 -2.52 -18.97 -14.49
CA VAL A 223 -3.21 -19.44 -13.28
C VAL A 223 -4.49 -20.19 -13.64
N ARG A 224 -4.63 -21.42 -13.13
CA ARG A 224 -5.84 -22.25 -13.19
C ARG A 224 -6.51 -22.31 -11.82
N LYS A 225 -7.61 -23.07 -11.69
CA LYS A 225 -8.39 -23.14 -10.44
C LYS A 225 -7.52 -23.54 -9.23
N ASN A 226 -6.76 -24.64 -9.36
CA ASN A 226 -6.00 -25.25 -8.27
C ASN A 226 -4.49 -25.31 -8.52
N ILE A 227 -4.00 -24.91 -9.70
CA ILE A 227 -2.57 -24.92 -10.03
C ILE A 227 -2.19 -23.65 -10.77
N ALA A 228 -0.91 -23.31 -10.77
CA ALA A 228 -0.36 -22.25 -11.60
C ALA A 228 0.88 -22.73 -12.33
N ASN A 229 0.98 -22.40 -13.62
CA ASN A 229 2.16 -22.61 -14.43
C ASN A 229 3.11 -21.42 -14.25
N ALA A 230 4.40 -21.71 -14.18
CA ALA A 230 5.45 -20.73 -13.98
C ALA A 230 6.65 -21.03 -14.89
N ASN A 231 7.38 -19.99 -15.26
CA ASN A 231 8.69 -20.13 -15.88
C ASN A 231 9.77 -20.03 -14.79
N ILE A 232 10.85 -20.79 -14.93
CA ILE A 232 12.04 -20.65 -14.09
C ILE A 232 12.73 -19.33 -14.46
N ASP A 233 12.87 -18.45 -13.47
CA ASP A 233 13.49 -17.12 -13.60
C ASP A 233 14.97 -17.17 -13.20
N LYS A 234 15.29 -17.97 -12.18
CA LYS A 234 16.65 -18.25 -11.72
C LYS A 234 16.74 -19.68 -11.24
N GLU A 235 17.83 -20.36 -11.53
CA GLU A 235 18.14 -21.69 -11.01
C GLU A 235 19.59 -21.69 -10.51
N LYS A 236 19.89 -22.30 -9.36
CA LYS A 236 21.26 -22.34 -8.85
C LYS A 236 22.19 -23.10 -9.79
N ASN A 237 21.79 -24.31 -10.15
CA ASN A 237 22.45 -25.18 -11.12
C ASN A 237 21.37 -25.73 -12.07
N PRO A 238 21.69 -26.02 -13.34
CA PRO A 238 20.73 -26.64 -14.26
C PRO A 238 20.10 -27.89 -13.63
N GLY A 239 18.77 -27.91 -13.50
CA GLY A 239 18.08 -29.06 -12.90
C GLY A 239 17.81 -28.97 -11.39
N ALA A 240 18.31 -27.94 -10.69
CA ALA A 240 18.16 -27.81 -9.24
C ALA A 240 16.70 -27.70 -8.74
N ILE A 241 15.78 -27.14 -9.53
CA ILE A 241 14.34 -27.07 -9.23
C ILE A 241 13.67 -28.39 -9.59
N ALA A 242 13.13 -29.12 -8.63
CA ALA A 242 12.55 -30.45 -8.88
C ALA A 242 11.11 -30.56 -8.39
N TYR A 243 10.41 -31.59 -8.88
CA TYR A 243 9.14 -32.04 -8.31
C TYR A 243 9.29 -32.29 -6.81
N GLY A 244 8.27 -31.90 -6.04
CA GLY A 244 8.22 -32.06 -4.59
C GLY A 244 8.94 -30.97 -3.80
N GLN A 245 9.66 -30.05 -4.44
CA GLN A 245 10.28 -28.92 -3.74
C GLN A 245 9.24 -27.89 -3.31
N MET A 246 9.50 -27.23 -2.19
CA MET A 246 8.63 -26.23 -1.62
C MET A 246 8.75 -24.91 -2.38
N VAL A 247 7.66 -24.17 -2.43
CA VAL A 247 7.62 -22.81 -2.95
C VAL A 247 7.08 -21.85 -1.90
N LYS A 248 7.67 -20.67 -1.81
CA LYS A 248 7.21 -19.59 -0.93
C LYS A 248 7.10 -18.32 -1.74
N SER A 249 5.94 -17.68 -1.70
CA SER A 249 5.71 -16.45 -2.47
C SER A 249 6.69 -15.40 -2.01
N ILE A 250 7.41 -14.82 -2.96
CA ILE A 250 8.11 -13.57 -2.71
C ILE A 250 7.00 -12.54 -2.64
N SER A 251 6.81 -11.93 -1.46
CA SER A 251 5.89 -10.81 -1.34
C SER A 251 6.38 -9.66 -2.22
N ARG A 252 5.93 -9.64 -3.47
CA ARG A 252 5.58 -8.42 -4.15
C ARG A 252 4.19 -8.09 -3.64
N GLY A 253 4.04 -6.97 -2.94
CA GLY A 253 2.74 -6.33 -2.78
C GLY A 253 2.02 -6.19 -4.14
N PRO A 254 0.74 -5.78 -4.15
CA PRO A 254 -0.07 -5.72 -5.36
C PRO A 254 0.60 -4.88 -6.47
N ARG A 255 1.27 -5.53 -7.44
CA ARG A 255 2.28 -4.93 -8.34
C ARG A 255 3.37 -4.18 -7.55
N PRO A 256 4.62 -4.14 -8.01
CA PRO A 256 5.49 -3.09 -7.53
C PRO A 256 4.85 -1.74 -7.93
N ILE A 257 4.44 -0.95 -6.95
CA ILE A 257 4.94 0.43 -6.92
C ILE A 257 6.45 0.24 -7.08
N GLY A 258 6.99 0.62 -8.23
CA GLY A 258 8.36 0.26 -8.65
C GLY A 258 9.36 0.44 -7.52
N LYS A 259 10.40 -0.41 -7.52
CA LYS A 259 11.54 -0.33 -6.60
C LYS A 259 11.75 1.12 -6.16
N TYR A 260 11.55 1.41 -4.88
CA TYR A 260 12.33 2.45 -4.23
C TYR A 260 13.74 1.90 -4.15
N THR A 261 14.45 1.95 -5.27
CA THR A 261 15.82 2.41 -5.18
C THR A 261 15.68 3.77 -4.51
N THR A 262 16.27 3.96 -3.34
CA THR A 262 16.88 5.26 -3.07
C THR A 262 17.60 5.57 -4.38
N PRO A 263 17.23 6.63 -5.13
CA PRO A 263 18.07 7.04 -6.21
C PRO A 263 19.45 7.17 -5.59
N SER A 264 20.39 6.35 -6.08
CA SER A 264 21.74 6.85 -6.16
C SER A 264 21.59 8.25 -6.70
N ALA A 265 22.02 9.21 -5.90
CA ALA A 265 22.07 10.58 -6.33
C ALA A 265 22.70 10.64 -7.74
N THR A 266 22.23 11.61 -8.51
CA THR A 266 22.90 12.25 -9.65
C THR A 266 22.75 11.74 -11.10
N ALA A 267 21.91 10.75 -11.47
CA ALA A 267 21.85 10.32 -12.89
C ALA A 267 20.52 10.52 -13.68
N SER A 268 19.40 10.96 -13.08
CA SER A 268 18.08 11.02 -13.79
C SER A 268 17.42 12.41 -13.90
N TYR A 269 17.92 13.44 -13.21
CA TYR A 269 17.30 14.78 -13.24
C TYR A 269 17.66 15.56 -14.52
N GLY A 270 18.85 15.30 -15.09
CA GLY A 270 19.35 16.01 -16.28
C GLY A 270 18.42 15.89 -17.50
N GLU A 271 18.02 14.66 -17.87
CA GLU A 271 17.12 14.42 -19.03
C GLU A 271 15.74 15.07 -18.83
N LEU A 272 15.25 15.17 -17.59
CA LEU A 272 13.94 15.79 -17.32
C LEU A 272 14.02 17.32 -17.33
N ALA A 273 15.10 17.91 -16.81
CA ALA A 273 15.31 19.36 -16.81
C ALA A 273 15.32 19.96 -18.23
N GLU A 274 15.69 19.18 -19.25
CA GLU A 274 15.60 19.58 -20.66
C GLU A 274 14.17 19.94 -21.12
N PHE A 275 13.13 19.49 -20.40
CA PHE A 275 11.74 19.82 -20.70
C PHE A 275 11.29 21.17 -20.12
N ASP A 276 12.04 21.76 -19.18
CA ASP A 276 11.62 23.00 -18.51
C ASP A 276 11.45 24.19 -19.46
N PRO A 277 12.38 24.45 -20.41
CA PRO A 277 12.19 25.51 -21.40
C PRO A 277 10.94 25.30 -22.25
N LEU A 278 10.65 24.04 -22.66
CA LEU A 278 9.48 23.73 -23.48
C LEU A 278 8.17 23.87 -22.69
N ILE A 279 8.15 23.47 -21.41
CA ILE A 279 6.99 23.66 -20.52
C ILE A 279 6.70 25.16 -20.35
N GLU A 280 7.75 25.95 -20.16
CA GLU A 280 7.63 27.39 -20.01
C GLU A 280 7.16 28.07 -21.31
N GLU A 281 7.72 27.68 -22.45
CA GLU A 281 7.30 28.14 -23.77
C GLU A 281 5.82 27.84 -24.03
N ILE A 282 5.34 26.64 -23.68
CA ILE A 282 3.91 26.28 -23.78
C ILE A 282 3.05 27.25 -22.96
N ARG A 283 3.46 27.54 -21.72
CA ARG A 283 2.73 28.45 -20.82
C ARG A 283 2.65 29.86 -21.41
N GLN A 284 3.80 30.41 -21.82
CA GLN A 284 3.91 31.75 -22.39
C GLN A 284 3.10 31.88 -23.69
N MET A 285 3.24 30.92 -24.62
CA MET A 285 2.49 30.93 -25.87
C MET A 285 0.98 30.82 -25.62
N ARG A 286 0.56 29.99 -24.66
CA ARG A 286 -0.87 29.88 -24.29
C ARG A 286 -1.40 31.20 -23.76
N GLU A 287 -0.67 31.87 -22.88
CA GLU A 287 -1.04 33.17 -22.30
C GLU A 287 -1.06 34.29 -23.35
N ALA A 288 -0.17 34.23 -24.33
CA ALA A 288 -0.15 35.12 -25.49
C ALA A 288 -1.20 34.77 -26.57
N ASN A 289 -2.09 33.79 -26.33
CA ASN A 289 -3.04 33.26 -27.31
C ASN A 289 -2.41 32.77 -28.64
N ASN A 290 -1.11 32.40 -28.63
CA ASN A 290 -0.41 31.90 -29.79
C ASN A 290 -0.76 30.41 -30.03
N PRO A 291 -1.46 30.05 -31.13
CA PRO A 291 -1.97 28.69 -31.36
C PRO A 291 -0.87 27.61 -31.41
N GLN A 292 0.39 27.99 -31.63
CA GLN A 292 1.53 27.08 -31.64
C GLN A 292 1.73 26.35 -30.30
N TRP A 293 1.20 26.89 -29.19
CA TRP A 293 1.25 26.23 -27.88
C TRP A 293 0.68 24.80 -27.92
N LYS A 294 -0.33 24.52 -28.74
CA LYS A 294 -0.94 23.19 -28.88
C LYS A 294 0.02 22.19 -29.52
N THR A 295 0.81 22.64 -30.49
CA THR A 295 1.85 21.84 -31.15
C THR A 295 2.95 21.50 -30.15
N ASN A 296 3.44 22.50 -29.42
CA ASN A 296 4.47 22.31 -28.39
C ASN A 296 3.96 21.42 -27.24
N TYR A 297 2.70 21.58 -26.82
CA TYR A 297 2.05 20.73 -25.83
C TYR A 297 2.01 19.26 -26.28
N LYS A 298 1.63 18.99 -27.54
CA LYS A 298 1.66 17.62 -28.09
C LYS A 298 3.08 17.07 -28.15
N MET A 299 4.04 17.88 -28.59
CA MET A 299 5.45 17.51 -28.69
C MET A 299 6.04 17.17 -27.32
N LEU A 300 5.72 17.94 -26.27
CA LEU A 300 6.15 17.67 -24.89
C LEU A 300 5.77 16.25 -24.45
N PHE A 301 4.49 15.86 -24.59
CA PHE A 301 4.07 14.52 -24.18
C PHE A 301 4.58 13.41 -25.10
N GLN A 302 4.85 13.71 -26.37
CA GLN A 302 5.54 12.76 -27.26
C GLN A 302 6.97 12.49 -26.78
N LYS A 303 7.70 13.53 -26.34
CA LYS A 303 9.06 13.40 -25.80
C LYS A 303 9.10 12.81 -24.38
N LEU A 304 8.12 13.11 -23.52
CA LEU A 304 8.01 12.51 -22.18
C LEU A 304 7.64 11.02 -22.21
N LYS A 305 6.90 10.57 -23.23
CA LYS A 305 6.44 9.18 -23.36
C LYS A 305 7.56 8.13 -23.29
N PRO A 306 8.68 8.23 -24.03
CA PRO A 306 9.79 7.29 -23.91
C PRO A 306 10.47 7.35 -22.52
N VAL A 307 10.56 8.52 -21.90
CA VAL A 307 11.11 8.69 -20.54
C VAL A 307 10.23 7.94 -19.52
N TYR A 308 8.91 8.09 -19.61
CA TYR A 308 7.96 7.33 -18.80
C TYR A 308 8.02 5.82 -19.06
N ALA A 309 8.18 5.39 -20.32
CA ALA A 309 8.28 3.97 -20.65
C ALA A 309 9.49 3.30 -19.98
N ARG A 310 10.61 4.04 -19.84
CA ARG A 310 11.80 3.58 -19.10
C ARG A 310 11.63 3.69 -17.59
N ASN A 311 10.87 4.67 -17.11
CA ASN A 311 10.73 5.02 -15.69
C ASN A 311 9.25 5.11 -15.23
N PRO A 312 8.46 4.03 -15.30
CA PRO A 312 7.00 4.09 -15.13
C PRO A 312 6.52 4.38 -13.70
N THR A 313 7.45 4.43 -12.74
CA THR A 313 7.19 4.61 -11.30
C THR A 313 8.00 5.76 -10.73
N SER A 314 8.67 6.56 -11.57
CA SER A 314 9.45 7.71 -11.11
C SER A 314 8.51 8.85 -10.70
N PRO A 315 8.60 9.32 -9.45
CA PRO A 315 7.83 10.48 -9.00
C PRO A 315 8.17 11.74 -9.81
N GLU A 316 9.42 11.91 -10.24
CA GLU A 316 9.91 13.03 -11.06
C GLU A 316 9.26 13.02 -12.45
N VAL A 317 9.13 11.86 -13.09
CA VAL A 317 8.41 11.75 -14.36
C VAL A 317 6.96 12.18 -14.19
N PHE A 318 6.27 11.72 -13.14
CA PHE A 318 4.90 12.17 -12.87
C PHE A 318 4.82 13.67 -12.58
N PHE A 319 5.81 14.23 -11.89
CA PHE A 319 5.92 15.66 -11.66
C PHE A 319 6.04 16.45 -12.97
N TYR A 320 6.85 16.01 -13.93
CA TYR A 320 6.94 16.65 -15.25
C TYR A 320 5.67 16.51 -16.10
N TYR A 321 4.96 15.38 -16.01
CA TYR A 321 3.61 15.27 -16.58
C TYR A 321 2.63 16.25 -15.95
N ALA A 322 2.73 16.51 -14.63
CA ALA A 322 1.94 17.52 -13.96
C ALA A 322 2.30 18.94 -14.43
N LYS A 323 3.59 19.29 -14.50
CA LYS A 323 4.06 20.59 -15.01
C LYS A 323 3.56 20.85 -16.42
N GLY A 324 3.70 19.88 -17.33
CA GLY A 324 3.22 19.99 -18.70
C GLY A 324 1.70 20.16 -18.81
N THR A 325 0.93 19.42 -18.01
CA THR A 325 -0.54 19.54 -18.03
C THR A 325 -1.03 20.85 -17.44
N ALA A 326 -0.37 21.34 -16.38
CA ALA A 326 -0.63 22.66 -15.81
C ALA A 326 -0.29 23.79 -16.80
N ALA A 327 0.80 23.69 -17.56
CA ALA A 327 1.14 24.65 -18.62
C ALA A 327 0.06 24.74 -19.71
N GLY A 328 -0.62 23.63 -20.00
CA GLY A 328 -1.82 23.58 -20.86
C GLY A 328 -3.14 23.99 -20.19
N ASN A 329 -3.10 24.52 -18.95
CA ASN A 329 -4.24 24.90 -18.12
C ASN A 329 -5.17 23.75 -17.68
N ASP A 330 -4.71 22.50 -17.72
CA ASP A 330 -5.47 21.34 -17.24
C ASP A 330 -5.06 20.98 -15.80
N VAL A 331 -5.47 21.83 -14.85
CA VAL A 331 -5.12 21.71 -13.42
C VAL A 331 -5.72 20.44 -12.81
N GLY A 332 -6.89 20.00 -13.29
CA GLY A 332 -7.50 18.73 -12.86
C GLY A 332 -6.63 17.53 -13.20
N LYS A 333 -6.06 17.48 -14.40
CA LYS A 333 -5.14 16.42 -14.82
C LYS A 333 -3.76 16.56 -14.17
N ALA A 334 -3.27 17.78 -13.96
CA ALA A 334 -2.04 18.03 -13.22
C ALA A 334 -2.13 17.46 -11.79
N ASN A 335 -3.22 17.72 -11.08
CA ASN A 335 -3.48 17.16 -9.75
C ASN A 335 -3.47 15.61 -9.73
N LYS A 336 -3.97 14.95 -10.78
CA LYS A 336 -3.91 13.47 -10.88
C LYS A 336 -2.48 12.96 -11.02
N TYR A 337 -1.63 13.70 -11.73
CA TYR A 337 -0.21 13.35 -11.85
C TYR A 337 0.56 13.67 -10.57
N LEU A 338 0.25 14.76 -9.88
CA LEU A 338 0.82 15.10 -8.57
C LEU A 338 0.45 14.08 -7.51
N ALA A 339 -0.80 13.60 -7.50
CA ALA A 339 -1.21 12.50 -6.62
C ALA A 339 -0.38 11.23 -6.87
N LYS A 340 -0.01 10.95 -8.13
CA LYS A 340 0.93 9.85 -8.44
C LYS A 340 2.35 10.17 -7.99
N ALA A 341 2.86 11.37 -8.25
CA ALA A 341 4.20 11.78 -7.83
C ALA A 341 4.38 11.63 -6.31
N VAL A 342 3.41 12.13 -5.54
CA VAL A 342 3.40 12.04 -4.07
C VAL A 342 3.15 10.61 -3.59
N TYR A 343 2.35 9.81 -4.30
CA TYR A 343 2.21 8.39 -4.00
C TYR A 343 3.55 7.65 -4.12
N TYR A 344 4.33 7.95 -5.17
CA TYR A 344 5.66 7.40 -5.37
C TYR A 344 6.75 8.09 -4.57
N ASN A 345 6.55 9.28 -4.01
CA ASN A 345 7.45 9.91 -3.04
C ASN A 345 6.65 10.80 -2.10
N PRO A 346 6.21 10.28 -0.93
CA PRO A 346 5.43 11.06 0.03
C PRO A 346 6.17 12.24 0.66
N LYS A 347 7.49 12.34 0.45
CA LYS A 347 8.32 13.47 0.90
C LYS A 347 8.73 14.39 -0.26
N TYR A 348 8.03 14.32 -1.40
CA TYR A 348 8.35 15.14 -2.58
C TYR A 348 7.88 16.58 -2.40
N LEU A 349 8.70 17.36 -1.71
CA LEU A 349 8.42 18.73 -1.29
C LEU A 349 8.03 19.64 -2.46
N GLU A 350 8.75 19.58 -3.58
CA GLU A 350 8.51 20.38 -4.79
C GLU A 350 7.16 20.05 -5.43
N ALA A 351 6.71 18.79 -5.36
CA ALA A 351 5.42 18.38 -5.90
C ALA A 351 4.25 18.97 -5.09
N TYR A 352 4.39 19.02 -3.76
CA TYR A 352 3.40 19.65 -2.89
C TYR A 352 3.35 21.16 -3.07
N GLU A 353 4.50 21.83 -3.12
CA GLU A 353 4.55 23.28 -3.39
C GLU A 353 3.92 23.62 -4.73
N PHE A 354 4.32 22.91 -5.80
CA PHE A 354 3.75 23.11 -7.13
C PHE A 354 2.24 22.84 -7.16
N GLN A 355 1.77 21.81 -6.44
CA GLN A 355 0.34 21.55 -6.29
C GLN A 355 -0.39 22.73 -5.64
N GLY A 356 0.21 23.30 -4.60
CA GLY A 356 -0.26 24.54 -3.98
C GLY A 356 -0.41 25.66 -5.00
N ASP A 357 0.69 25.95 -5.70
CA ASP A 357 0.80 27.08 -6.63
C ASP A 357 -0.20 26.99 -7.79
N ILE A 358 -0.33 25.82 -8.43
CA ILE A 358 -1.25 25.68 -9.57
C ILE A 358 -2.72 25.79 -9.15
N ASN A 359 -3.09 25.31 -7.96
CA ASN A 359 -4.48 25.38 -7.49
C ASN A 359 -4.82 26.77 -6.97
N TYR A 360 -3.88 27.46 -6.32
CA TYR A 360 -4.02 28.86 -5.94
C TYR A 360 -4.23 29.75 -7.18
N ASN A 361 -3.35 29.64 -8.18
CA ASN A 361 -3.44 30.41 -9.42
C ASN A 361 -4.73 30.12 -10.20
N TYR A 362 -5.14 28.85 -10.27
CA TYR A 362 -6.41 28.48 -10.90
C TYR A 362 -7.62 29.04 -10.15
N GLY A 363 -7.56 29.06 -8.81
CA GLY A 363 -8.58 29.67 -7.97
C GLY A 363 -8.79 31.16 -8.23
N LEU A 364 -7.69 31.91 -8.45
CA LEU A 364 -7.77 33.34 -8.78
C LEU A 364 -8.52 33.59 -10.10
N GLN A 365 -8.39 32.69 -11.07
CA GLN A 365 -9.06 32.77 -12.37
C GLN A 365 -10.49 32.22 -12.35
N THR A 366 -10.90 31.56 -11.26
CA THR A 366 -12.20 30.89 -11.16
C THR A 366 -13.27 31.87 -10.69
N THR A 367 -14.43 31.95 -11.35
CA THR A 367 -15.53 32.85 -10.94
C THR A 367 -16.46 32.23 -9.89
N SER A 368 -16.61 30.90 -9.89
CA SER A 368 -17.50 30.20 -8.96
C SER A 368 -16.91 30.14 -7.54
N ASN A 369 -17.60 30.75 -6.58
CA ASN A 369 -17.23 30.71 -5.16
C ASN A 369 -17.07 29.28 -4.61
N ARG A 370 -17.92 28.34 -5.07
CA ARG A 370 -17.82 26.93 -4.68
C ARG A 370 -16.53 26.30 -5.20
N ALA A 371 -16.18 26.58 -6.46
CA ALA A 371 -14.97 26.05 -7.06
C ALA A 371 -13.71 26.70 -6.45
N LYS A 372 -13.72 28.02 -6.17
CA LYS A 372 -12.67 28.72 -5.43
C LYS A 372 -12.37 28.04 -4.10
N ARG A 373 -13.38 27.79 -3.26
CA ARG A 373 -13.20 27.11 -1.97
C ARG A 373 -12.61 25.71 -2.11
N LYS A 374 -13.02 24.96 -3.14
CA LYS A 374 -12.49 23.61 -3.39
C LYS A 374 -10.99 23.63 -3.72
N VAL A 375 -10.56 24.53 -4.61
CA VAL A 375 -9.14 24.63 -4.99
C VAL A 375 -8.31 25.32 -3.91
N ALA A 376 -8.90 26.20 -3.12
CA ALA A 376 -8.28 26.76 -1.92
C ALA A 376 -7.91 25.66 -0.91
N ALA A 377 -8.84 24.73 -0.63
CA ALA A 377 -8.56 23.60 0.25
C ALA A 377 -7.43 22.70 -0.27
N ILE A 378 -7.39 22.45 -1.59
CA ILE A 378 -6.30 21.68 -2.20
C ILE A 378 -4.97 22.42 -2.05
N ALA A 379 -4.95 23.73 -2.34
CA ALA A 379 -3.75 24.53 -2.28
C ALA A 379 -3.19 24.62 -0.86
N GLN A 380 -4.05 24.90 0.12
CA GLN A 380 -3.70 24.93 1.53
C GLN A 380 -3.13 23.60 2.00
N ASN A 381 -3.82 22.48 1.77
CA ASN A 381 -3.34 21.16 2.19
C ASN A 381 -1.98 20.81 1.58
N ALA A 382 -1.73 21.24 0.35
CA ALA A 382 -0.47 21.00 -0.33
C ALA A 382 0.67 21.83 0.30
N TYR A 383 0.46 23.12 0.57
CA TYR A 383 1.44 23.94 1.30
C TYR A 383 1.67 23.47 2.73
N GLU A 384 0.64 23.02 3.44
CA GLU A 384 0.78 22.42 4.78
C GLU A 384 1.64 21.16 4.73
N SER A 385 1.46 20.33 3.70
CA SER A 385 2.29 19.13 3.49
C SER A 385 3.74 19.49 3.19
N ALA A 386 3.98 20.47 2.32
CA ALA A 386 5.33 20.96 2.02
C ALA A 386 6.03 21.54 3.27
N ALA A 387 5.31 22.33 4.07
CA ALA A 387 5.81 22.87 5.33
C ALA A 387 6.14 21.76 6.35
N ALA A 388 5.31 20.71 6.42
CA ALA A 388 5.51 19.59 7.34
C ALA A 388 6.73 18.73 6.97
N ILE A 389 7.05 18.62 5.69
CA ILE A 389 8.20 17.85 5.19
C ILE A 389 9.52 18.60 5.41
N SER A 390 9.53 19.91 5.18
CA SER A 390 10.75 20.71 5.23
C SER A 390 11.33 20.79 6.65
N ARG A 391 12.65 20.92 6.75
CA ARG A 391 13.35 21.28 8.00
C ARG A 391 13.76 22.75 8.04
N GLU A 392 13.81 23.41 6.88
CA GLU A 392 14.20 24.81 6.73
C GLU A 392 13.09 25.73 7.22
N ILE A 393 13.40 26.58 8.19
CA ILE A 393 12.43 27.48 8.84
C ILE A 393 11.92 28.55 7.86
N ASP A 394 12.78 29.08 7.00
CA ASP A 394 12.41 30.08 5.98
C ASP A 394 11.45 29.50 4.95
N TYR A 395 11.68 28.24 4.54
CA TYR A 395 10.78 27.54 3.64
C TYR A 395 9.40 27.32 4.28
N LYS A 396 9.36 26.95 5.57
CA LYS A 396 8.09 26.82 6.31
C LYS A 396 7.36 28.15 6.41
N ALA A 397 8.09 29.22 6.70
CA ALA A 397 7.54 30.58 6.75
C ALA A 397 6.90 30.93 5.39
N MET A 398 7.58 30.64 4.28
CA MET A 398 7.06 30.86 2.94
C MET A 398 5.78 30.05 2.66
N MET A 399 5.72 28.79 3.07
CA MET A 399 4.49 27.99 2.94
C MET A 399 3.34 28.56 3.78
N TYR A 400 3.59 29.01 5.01
CA TYR A 400 2.56 29.67 5.83
C TYR A 400 2.08 30.99 5.22
N TYR A 401 2.98 31.80 4.67
CA TYR A 401 2.62 32.98 3.89
C TYR A 401 1.71 32.62 2.69
N LYS A 402 2.07 31.59 1.92
CA LYS A 402 1.24 31.11 0.80
C LYS A 402 -0.14 30.61 1.26
N ILE A 403 -0.25 29.95 2.42
CA ILE A 403 -1.54 29.55 3.01
C ILE A 403 -2.38 30.76 3.43
N ALA A 404 -1.74 31.81 3.97
CA ALA A 404 -2.42 33.06 4.32
C ALA A 404 -3.06 33.69 3.06
N LYS A 405 -2.31 33.77 1.95
CA LYS A 405 -2.84 34.24 0.66
C LYS A 405 -4.02 33.41 0.16
N VAL A 406 -3.92 32.08 0.21
CA VAL A 406 -5.01 31.19 -0.19
C VAL A 406 -6.29 31.52 0.58
N ASN A 407 -6.18 31.72 1.90
CA ASN A 407 -7.34 31.99 2.75
C ASN A 407 -7.93 33.38 2.55
N MET A 408 -7.08 34.38 2.30
CA MET A 408 -7.49 35.74 2.00
C MET A 408 -8.18 35.83 0.62
N ASP A 409 -7.52 35.32 -0.42
CA ASP A 409 -7.93 35.54 -1.81
C ASP A 409 -9.04 34.60 -2.28
N LEU A 410 -9.06 33.35 -1.79
CA LEU A 410 -9.92 32.29 -2.33
C LEU A 410 -11.01 31.81 -1.36
N SER A 411 -10.73 31.81 -0.05
CA SER A 411 -11.68 31.35 0.97
C SER A 411 -12.48 32.48 1.62
N SER A 412 -12.00 33.73 1.53
CA SER A 412 -12.47 34.88 2.31
C SER A 412 -12.46 34.61 3.83
N ASN A 413 -11.54 33.76 4.29
CA ASN A 413 -11.38 33.40 5.70
C ASN A 413 -10.28 34.27 6.32
N VAL A 414 -10.64 35.53 6.62
CA VAL A 414 -9.71 36.55 7.10
C VAL A 414 -9.05 36.14 8.43
N VAL A 415 -9.79 35.44 9.30
CA VAL A 415 -9.26 34.96 10.59
C VAL A 415 -8.15 33.95 10.37
N LEU A 416 -8.36 32.95 9.50
CA LEU A 416 -7.36 31.93 9.23
C LEU A 416 -6.17 32.50 8.43
N ALA A 417 -6.42 33.48 7.56
CA ALA A 417 -5.36 34.20 6.87
C ALA A 417 -4.44 34.93 7.87
N ASP A 418 -4.99 35.65 8.84
CA ASP A 418 -4.22 36.35 9.87
C ASP A 418 -3.42 35.37 10.75
N GLN A 419 -4.02 34.24 11.14
CA GLN A 419 -3.31 33.19 11.89
C GLN A 419 -2.06 32.69 11.16
N TYR A 420 -2.18 32.40 9.85
CA TYR A 420 -1.06 31.92 9.05
C TYR A 420 -0.04 33.03 8.73
N LYS A 421 -0.49 34.28 8.61
CA LYS A 421 0.39 35.47 8.53
C LYS A 421 1.27 35.58 9.78
N GLN A 422 0.67 35.56 10.98
CA GLN A 422 1.41 35.60 12.24
C GLN A 422 2.36 34.41 12.40
N LYS A 423 1.95 33.23 11.92
CA LYS A 423 2.78 32.03 11.93
C LYS A 423 4.01 32.14 11.02
N ALA A 424 3.85 32.74 9.84
CA ALA A 424 4.97 33.01 8.93
C ALA A 424 5.97 34.00 9.54
N MET A 425 5.46 35.09 10.14
CA MET A 425 6.29 36.11 10.80
C MET A 425 7.01 35.61 12.05
N SER A 426 6.39 34.72 12.84
CA SER A 426 6.99 34.23 14.09
C SER A 426 8.02 33.13 13.90
N ILE A 427 7.87 32.26 12.89
CA ILE A 427 8.78 31.12 12.70
C ILE A 427 10.12 31.53 12.07
N ALA A 428 10.13 32.59 11.27
CA ALA A 428 11.34 33.15 10.66
C ALA A 428 11.21 34.68 10.48
N PRO A 429 11.38 35.49 11.56
CA PRO A 429 11.09 36.92 11.56
C PRO A 429 11.84 37.77 10.54
N ASP A 430 13.08 37.36 10.20
CA ASP A 430 13.94 38.07 9.26
C ASP A 430 13.85 37.54 7.81
N SER A 431 12.95 36.57 7.57
CA SER A 431 12.78 35.95 6.25
C SER A 431 11.99 36.82 5.28
N GLU A 432 12.18 36.59 3.98
CA GLU A 432 11.34 37.18 2.93
C GLU A 432 9.85 36.93 3.17
N ALA A 433 9.50 35.73 3.63
CA ALA A 433 8.13 35.37 3.94
C ALA A 433 7.53 36.24 5.06
N ALA A 434 8.31 36.61 6.08
CA ALA A 434 7.86 37.49 7.15
C ALA A 434 7.65 38.93 6.66
N MET A 435 8.54 39.44 5.81
CA MET A 435 8.37 40.75 5.16
C MET A 435 7.10 40.79 4.29
N LEU A 436 6.90 39.77 3.45
CA LEU A 436 5.73 39.65 2.60
C LEU A 436 4.45 39.50 3.43
N ALA A 437 4.48 38.68 4.49
CA ALA A 437 3.37 38.49 5.41
C ALA A 437 3.00 39.79 6.15
N GLY A 438 3.98 40.61 6.55
CA GLY A 438 3.73 41.91 7.17
C GLY A 438 2.96 42.88 6.27
N SER A 439 3.18 42.79 4.95
CA SER A 439 2.55 43.64 3.92
C SER A 439 1.18 43.16 3.41
N LEU A 440 0.82 41.89 3.64
CA LEU A 440 -0.49 41.30 3.39
C LEU A 440 -1.54 41.91 4.32
#